data_AF-A0A6P4E8E7-F1
#
_entry.id   AF-A0A6P4E8E7-F1
#
_cell.length_a   1.000
_cell.length_b   1.000
_cell.length_c   1.000
_cell.angle_alpha   90.00
_cell.angle_beta   90.00
_cell.angle_gamma   90.00
#
_symmetry.space_group_name_H-M   'P 1'
#
loop_
_entity.id
_entity.type
_entity.pdbx_description
1 polymer ?
#
loop_
_entity_poly.entity_id
_entity_poly.type
_entity_poly.pdbx_seq_one_letter_code
_entity_poly.pdbx_strand_id
1 'polypeptide(L)'
;YKNYAKHPLATSMAEEIFQTGILPSDTDFSIFVKYGNLIGLDIAQFIKGYFYHTKYDRFANIPRESIQNTGENLLSLVRALSNATELDNTAAYATGHAVFFDFLGVYFINYTESTGVILNYSVAGAALVLIFVSIWRTASISCVSTGYVFSWFILILVLQIVAFVLGLLIPIAIAYVFDKYGLSLTYFSTPALMIGLYICPSLLGLSLPSYIYLKLQRSNKVPFAQRLQLVLHGHAVVLAILGIGLTVYGLRSTYVVTWTLIFYVIPLAINLLTTLHDRGFSWTGVLKIFQVIPFLYNSYLIYTFLVTLIPMMGRFG
;
A
#
# COMPACT_ATOMS: atom_id res chain seq x y z
N TYR A 1 -1.93 -22.13 6.60
CA TYR A 1 -1.29 -21.64 5.35
C TYR A 1 0.20 -21.37 5.51
N LYS A 2 0.63 -20.32 6.26
CA LYS A 2 2.04 -19.90 6.40
C LYS A 2 3.06 -21.03 6.63
N ASN A 3 2.75 -21.97 7.52
CA ASN A 3 3.70 -23.03 7.90
C ASN A 3 3.85 -24.14 6.85
N TYR A 4 2.87 -24.30 5.95
CA TYR A 4 2.77 -25.48 5.08
C TYR A 4 2.71 -25.15 3.59
N ALA A 5 2.32 -23.95 3.18
CA ALA A 5 2.49 -23.48 1.81
C ALA A 5 3.99 -23.25 1.56
N LYS A 6 4.59 -24.00 0.63
CA LYS A 6 6.02 -23.93 0.29
C LYS A 6 6.38 -22.66 -0.48
N HIS A 7 5.44 -22.18 -1.27
CA HIS A 7 5.52 -20.97 -2.11
C HIS A 7 4.30 -20.09 -1.84
N PRO A 8 4.21 -19.46 -0.65
CA PRO A 8 3.05 -18.67 -0.27
C PRO A 8 2.98 -17.37 -1.07
N LEU A 9 1.80 -17.08 -1.63
CA LEU A 9 1.51 -15.83 -2.34
C LEU A 9 0.05 -15.46 -2.07
N ALA A 10 -0.16 -14.51 -1.17
CA ALA A 10 -1.50 -14.03 -0.81
C ALA A 10 -1.39 -12.70 -0.08
N THR A 11 -2.45 -11.87 -0.16
CA THR A 11 -2.60 -10.65 0.62
C THR A 11 -4.06 -10.42 0.98
N SER A 12 -4.32 -9.97 2.22
CA SER A 12 -5.67 -9.59 2.68
C SER A 12 -6.29 -8.51 1.81
N MET A 13 -5.50 -7.68 1.13
CA MET A 13 -6.03 -6.69 0.21
C MET A 13 -6.61 -7.29 -1.07
N ALA A 14 -5.99 -8.34 -1.61
CA ALA A 14 -6.55 -9.04 -2.77
C ALA A 14 -7.85 -9.76 -2.37
N GLU A 15 -7.87 -10.37 -1.19
CA GLU A 15 -9.07 -10.98 -0.61
C GLU A 15 -10.20 -9.95 -0.44
N GLU A 16 -9.94 -8.80 0.18
CA GLU A 16 -10.93 -7.74 0.39
C GLU A 16 -11.47 -7.17 -0.94
N ILE A 17 -10.59 -6.92 -1.92
CA ILE A 17 -11.03 -6.45 -3.24
C ILE A 17 -11.88 -7.50 -3.95
N PHE A 18 -11.50 -8.77 -3.91
CA PHE A 18 -12.30 -9.84 -4.48
C PHE A 18 -13.70 -9.89 -3.83
N GLN A 19 -13.76 -9.77 -2.50
CA GLN A 19 -15.01 -9.74 -1.74
C GLN A 19 -15.89 -8.51 -2.02
N THR A 20 -15.34 -7.40 -2.52
CA THR A 20 -16.17 -6.25 -2.93
C THR A 20 -17.04 -6.53 -4.17
N GLY A 21 -16.70 -7.55 -4.96
CA GLY A 21 -17.37 -7.84 -6.23
C GLY A 21 -17.05 -6.85 -7.35
N ILE A 22 -16.10 -5.92 -7.16
CA ILE A 22 -15.68 -4.98 -8.20
C ILE A 22 -14.92 -5.67 -9.34
N LEU A 23 -14.35 -6.85 -9.06
CA LEU A 23 -13.69 -7.68 -10.06
C LEU A 23 -14.75 -8.52 -10.79
N PRO A 24 -14.73 -8.58 -12.13
CA PRO A 24 -15.63 -9.42 -12.92
C PRO A 24 -15.16 -10.88 -12.88
N SER A 25 -15.02 -11.42 -11.68
CA SER A 25 -14.51 -12.75 -11.43
C SER A 25 -15.22 -13.32 -10.22
N ASP A 26 -15.62 -14.57 -10.34
CA ASP A 26 -16.13 -15.39 -9.26
C ASP A 26 -15.57 -16.81 -9.45
N THR A 27 -15.63 -17.63 -8.42
CA THR A 27 -15.21 -19.04 -8.47
C THR A 27 -16.28 -19.92 -7.85
N ASP A 28 -16.25 -21.22 -8.15
CA ASP A 28 -17.16 -22.17 -7.51
C ASP A 28 -17.04 -22.17 -5.98
N PHE A 29 -15.91 -21.68 -5.44
CA PHE A 29 -15.68 -21.54 -4.00
C PHE A 29 -16.71 -20.63 -3.32
N SER A 30 -17.25 -19.63 -4.02
CA SER A 30 -18.25 -18.71 -3.46
C SER A 30 -19.53 -19.43 -3.03
N ILE A 31 -19.93 -20.49 -3.76
CA ILE A 31 -21.10 -21.32 -3.43
C ILE A 31 -20.86 -22.09 -2.12
N PHE A 32 -19.67 -22.67 -1.94
CA PHE A 32 -19.32 -23.42 -0.74
C PHE A 32 -19.25 -22.53 0.50
N VAL A 33 -18.71 -21.33 0.38
CA VAL A 33 -18.69 -20.35 1.49
C VAL A 33 -20.10 -19.87 1.80
N LYS A 34 -20.84 -19.40 0.78
CA LYS A 34 -22.14 -18.74 0.97
C LYS A 34 -23.24 -19.68 1.47
N TYR A 35 -23.30 -20.91 0.96
CA TYR A 35 -24.39 -21.85 1.26
C TYR A 35 -23.95 -23.04 2.10
N GLY A 36 -22.66 -23.40 2.07
CA GLY A 36 -22.10 -24.51 2.86
C GLY A 36 -21.49 -24.07 4.19
N ASN A 37 -21.31 -22.76 4.41
CA ASN A 37 -20.56 -22.22 5.55
C ASN A 37 -19.18 -22.89 5.72
N LEU A 38 -18.54 -23.22 4.59
CA LEU A 38 -17.25 -23.90 4.56
C LEU A 38 -16.11 -22.88 4.60
N ILE A 39 -15.09 -23.19 5.40
CA ILE A 39 -13.83 -22.47 5.46
C ILE A 39 -12.82 -23.23 4.59
N GLY A 40 -12.08 -22.53 3.75
CA GLY A 40 -11.15 -23.16 2.83
C GLY A 40 -10.18 -22.17 2.19
N LEU A 41 -9.42 -22.67 1.23
CA LEU A 41 -8.46 -21.89 0.46
C LEU A 41 -8.89 -21.95 -1.01
N ASP A 42 -9.16 -20.78 -1.59
CA ASP A 42 -9.33 -20.63 -3.03
C ASP A 42 -7.98 -20.27 -3.66
N ILE A 43 -7.47 -21.12 -4.55
CA ILE A 43 -6.11 -21.01 -5.10
C ILE A 43 -6.21 -20.93 -6.61
N ALA A 44 -5.83 -19.79 -7.16
CA ALA A 44 -5.82 -19.53 -8.59
C ALA A 44 -4.46 -18.99 -9.06
N GLN A 45 -4.11 -19.31 -10.31
CA GLN A 45 -2.99 -18.69 -11.01
C GLN A 45 -3.48 -17.43 -11.72
N PHE A 46 -2.78 -16.30 -11.56
CA PHE A 46 -3.21 -15.01 -12.11
C PHE A 46 -2.20 -14.38 -13.09
N ILE A 47 -0.99 -14.94 -13.20
CA ILE A 47 0.04 -14.45 -14.12
C ILE A 47 -0.34 -14.80 -15.57
N LYS A 48 -0.03 -13.89 -16.52
CA LYS A 48 -0.44 -13.98 -17.94
C LYS A 48 -1.97 -14.03 -18.14
N GLY A 49 -2.73 -13.28 -17.34
CA GLY A 49 -4.19 -13.24 -17.43
C GLY A 49 -4.79 -12.88 -18.80
N TYR A 50 -4.00 -12.35 -19.75
CA TYR A 50 -4.43 -12.08 -21.13
C TYR A 50 -4.70 -13.34 -21.95
N PHE A 51 -4.13 -14.49 -21.56
CA PHE A 51 -4.33 -15.75 -22.28
C PHE A 51 -5.62 -16.44 -21.87
N TYR A 52 -6.08 -16.20 -20.65
CA TYR A 52 -7.32 -16.75 -20.10
C TYR A 52 -8.52 -16.49 -21.01
N HIS A 53 -9.36 -17.49 -21.24
CA HIS A 53 -10.52 -17.43 -22.15
C HIS A 53 -10.18 -17.07 -23.62
N THR A 54 -8.94 -17.31 -24.06
CA THR A 54 -8.55 -17.12 -25.46
C THR A 54 -7.94 -18.39 -26.04
N LYS A 55 -7.75 -18.41 -27.37
CA LYS A 55 -7.02 -19.49 -28.04
C LYS A 55 -5.56 -19.66 -27.58
N TYR A 56 -5.04 -18.71 -26.80
CA TYR A 56 -3.67 -18.73 -26.25
C TYR A 56 -3.59 -19.38 -24.87
N ASP A 57 -4.72 -19.77 -24.27
CA ASP A 57 -4.72 -20.60 -23.06
C ASP A 57 -4.29 -22.04 -23.42
N ARG A 58 -2.97 -22.22 -23.51
CA ARG A 58 -2.32 -23.44 -24.01
C ARG A 58 -1.24 -23.86 -23.04
N PHE A 59 -1.00 -25.17 -22.96
CA PHE A 59 0.07 -25.75 -22.15
C PHE A 59 1.43 -25.08 -22.37
N ALA A 60 1.78 -24.78 -23.62
CA ALA A 60 3.05 -24.13 -23.97
C ALA A 60 3.25 -22.73 -23.32
N ASN A 61 2.16 -22.08 -22.89
CA ASN A 61 2.19 -20.76 -22.27
C ASN A 61 2.20 -20.80 -20.73
N ILE A 62 1.97 -21.97 -20.13
CA ILE A 62 1.97 -22.18 -18.68
C ILE A 62 3.41 -22.46 -18.23
N PRO A 63 4.01 -21.61 -17.36
CA PRO A 63 5.34 -21.88 -16.84
C PRO A 63 5.37 -23.20 -16.06
N ARG A 64 6.36 -24.06 -16.32
CA ARG A 64 6.48 -25.37 -15.65
C ARG A 64 6.60 -25.20 -14.12
N GLU A 65 7.28 -24.15 -13.70
CA GLU A 65 7.48 -23.77 -12.30
C GLU A 65 6.15 -23.48 -11.60
N SER A 66 5.17 -22.90 -12.30
CA SER A 66 3.85 -22.62 -11.71
C SER A 66 3.11 -23.92 -11.34
N ILE A 67 3.24 -24.96 -12.18
CA ILE A 67 2.65 -26.28 -11.95
C ILE A 67 3.35 -26.94 -10.75
N GLN A 68 4.68 -26.91 -10.72
CA GLN A 68 5.46 -27.49 -9.62
C GLN A 68 5.14 -26.80 -8.28
N ASN A 69 5.17 -25.46 -8.25
CA ASN A 69 4.88 -24.67 -7.05
C ASN A 69 3.46 -24.92 -6.54
N THR A 70 2.48 -25.03 -7.45
CA THR A 70 1.10 -25.39 -7.10
C THR A 70 1.04 -26.79 -6.49
N GLY A 71 1.66 -27.78 -7.12
CA GLY A 71 1.70 -29.15 -6.61
C GLY A 71 2.36 -29.25 -5.23
N GLU A 72 3.49 -28.58 -5.02
CA GLU A 72 4.18 -28.54 -3.72
C GLU A 72 3.36 -27.86 -2.64
N ASN A 73 2.69 -26.75 -2.96
CA ASN A 73 1.77 -26.09 -2.05
C ASN A 73 0.61 -27.00 -1.69
N LEU A 74 -0.11 -27.53 -2.68
CA LEU A 74 -1.30 -28.35 -2.48
C LEU A 74 -0.97 -29.62 -1.71
N LEU A 75 0.07 -30.36 -2.10
CA LEU A 75 0.43 -31.61 -1.42
C LEU A 75 0.79 -31.38 0.04
N SER A 76 1.57 -30.34 0.33
CA SER A 76 1.98 -29.98 1.69
C SER A 76 0.79 -29.50 2.53
N LEU A 77 -0.08 -28.65 1.96
CA LEU A 77 -1.29 -28.16 2.62
C LEU A 77 -2.29 -29.28 2.90
N VAL A 78 -2.59 -30.15 1.92
CA VAL A 78 -3.53 -31.26 2.10
C VAL A 78 -3.05 -32.20 3.20
N ARG A 79 -1.77 -32.59 3.20
CA ARG A 79 -1.19 -33.42 4.28
C ARG A 79 -1.27 -32.76 5.64
N ALA A 80 -1.06 -31.44 5.70
CA ALA A 80 -1.15 -30.71 6.96
C ALA A 80 -2.59 -30.65 7.47
N LEU A 81 -3.52 -30.25 6.60
CA LEU A 81 -4.94 -30.10 6.96
C LEU A 81 -5.58 -31.46 7.28
N SER A 82 -5.24 -32.54 6.57
CA SER A 82 -5.79 -33.88 6.85
C SER A 82 -5.36 -34.46 8.20
N ASN A 83 -4.29 -33.91 8.80
CA ASN A 83 -3.77 -34.34 10.09
C ASN A 83 -3.93 -33.25 11.17
N ALA A 84 -4.62 -32.15 10.86
CA ALA A 84 -4.79 -31.03 11.79
C ALA A 84 -5.95 -31.31 12.74
N THR A 85 -5.64 -31.74 13.96
CA THR A 85 -6.62 -32.00 15.02
C THR A 85 -7.44 -30.76 15.40
N GLU A 86 -6.93 -29.56 15.13
CA GLU A 86 -7.64 -28.30 15.35
C GLU A 86 -8.87 -28.15 14.46
N LEU A 87 -8.94 -28.87 13.33
CA LEU A 87 -10.10 -28.88 12.45
C LEU A 87 -11.27 -29.71 13.00
N ASP A 88 -11.04 -30.59 13.98
CA ASP A 88 -12.11 -31.36 14.64
C ASP A 88 -13.01 -30.46 15.50
N ASN A 89 -12.47 -29.32 15.97
CA ASN A 89 -13.21 -28.31 16.73
C ASN A 89 -12.75 -26.90 16.37
N THR A 90 -13.09 -26.45 15.17
CA THR A 90 -12.72 -25.13 14.65
C THR A 90 -13.17 -23.98 15.55
N ALA A 91 -14.30 -24.13 16.26
CA ALA A 91 -14.81 -23.10 17.17
C ALA A 91 -13.87 -22.85 18.35
N ALA A 92 -13.23 -23.89 18.90
CA ALA A 92 -12.28 -23.75 20.01
C ALA A 92 -10.99 -23.02 19.61
N TYR A 93 -10.64 -23.02 18.32
CA TYR A 93 -9.43 -22.42 17.77
C TYR A 93 -9.71 -21.18 16.89
N ALA A 94 -10.96 -20.71 16.85
CA ALA A 94 -11.33 -19.55 16.05
C ALA A 94 -10.75 -18.26 16.65
N THR A 95 -9.77 -17.65 15.96
CA THR A 95 -9.12 -16.39 16.39
C THR A 95 -9.63 -15.15 15.63
N GLY A 96 -10.75 -15.26 14.92
CA GLY A 96 -11.27 -14.23 14.01
C GLY A 96 -10.47 -14.11 12.71
N HIS A 97 -10.57 -12.96 12.03
CA HIS A 97 -9.83 -12.75 10.79
C HIS A 97 -8.34 -12.53 11.07
N ALA A 98 -7.53 -12.84 10.06
CA ALA A 98 -6.11 -12.55 10.05
C ALA A 98 -5.81 -11.44 9.04
N VAL A 99 -4.81 -10.61 9.37
CA VAL A 99 -4.11 -9.80 8.38
C VAL A 99 -2.94 -10.61 7.88
N PHE A 100 -2.81 -10.76 6.57
CA PHE A 100 -1.72 -11.50 5.95
C PHE A 100 -1.30 -10.86 4.64
N PHE A 101 -0.02 -10.98 4.33
CA PHE A 101 0.55 -10.54 3.06
C PHE A 101 1.93 -11.17 2.87
N ASP A 102 2.29 -11.41 1.62
CA ASP A 102 3.68 -11.67 1.28
C ASP A 102 4.47 -10.36 1.14
N PHE A 103 5.77 -10.43 1.39
CA PHE A 103 6.73 -9.35 1.20
C PHE A 103 7.67 -9.71 0.04
N LEU A 104 7.45 -9.07 -1.11
CA LEU A 104 8.21 -9.25 -2.36
C LEU A 104 8.18 -10.70 -2.91
N GLY A 105 7.17 -11.50 -2.55
CA GLY A 105 7.10 -12.92 -2.88
C GLY A 105 8.13 -13.80 -2.13
N VAL A 106 8.83 -13.26 -1.12
CA VAL A 106 9.92 -13.95 -0.41
C VAL A 106 9.50 -14.42 0.98
N TYR A 107 8.77 -13.58 1.71
CA TYR A 107 8.41 -13.88 3.10
C TYR A 107 6.93 -13.63 3.37
N PHE A 108 6.27 -14.55 4.10
CA PHE A 108 4.85 -14.45 4.40
C PHE A 108 4.60 -13.95 5.83
N ILE A 109 3.97 -12.79 5.94
CA ILE A 109 3.62 -12.14 7.20
C ILE A 109 2.16 -12.45 7.51
N ASN A 110 1.86 -12.82 8.75
CA ASN A 110 0.50 -12.87 9.25
C ASN A 110 0.44 -12.50 10.75
N TYR A 111 -0.70 -11.98 11.16
CA TYR A 111 -1.07 -11.71 12.55
C TYR A 111 -2.60 -11.58 12.66
N THR A 112 -3.13 -11.57 13.88
CA THR A 112 -4.57 -11.41 14.11
C THR A 112 -5.05 -10.01 13.72
N GLU A 113 -6.32 -9.89 13.31
CA GLU A 113 -6.96 -8.60 13.03
C GLU A 113 -6.82 -7.63 14.21
N SER A 114 -7.01 -8.11 15.45
CA SER A 114 -6.82 -7.31 16.67
C SER A 114 -5.40 -6.73 16.78
N THR A 115 -4.38 -7.53 16.49
CA THR A 115 -2.98 -7.07 16.46
C THR A 115 -2.78 -6.01 15.37
N GLY A 116 -3.41 -6.19 14.21
CA GLY A 116 -3.39 -5.22 13.12
C GLY A 116 -3.99 -3.87 13.51
N VAL A 117 -5.16 -3.88 14.15
CA VAL A 117 -5.82 -2.67 14.66
C VAL A 117 -4.91 -1.93 15.66
N ILE A 118 -4.34 -2.66 16.62
CA ILE A 118 -3.40 -2.08 17.60
C ILE A 118 -2.19 -1.46 16.90
N LEU A 119 -1.60 -2.17 15.93
CA LEU A 119 -0.44 -1.70 15.18
C LEU A 119 -0.76 -0.43 14.39
N ASN A 120 -1.91 -0.39 13.69
CA ASN A 120 -2.34 0.76 12.91
C ASN A 120 -2.46 2.02 13.78
N TYR A 121 -3.18 1.93 14.91
CA TYR A 121 -3.34 3.06 15.82
C TYR A 121 -2.03 3.45 16.50
N SER A 122 -1.20 2.48 16.89
CA SER A 122 0.07 2.74 17.55
C SER A 122 1.05 3.47 16.61
N VAL A 123 1.15 3.03 15.36
CA VAL A 123 2.03 3.65 14.36
C VAL A 123 1.53 5.05 13.98
N ALA A 124 0.21 5.21 13.76
CA ALA A 124 -0.39 6.51 13.48
C ALA A 124 -0.16 7.49 14.66
N GLY A 125 -0.41 7.05 15.89
CA GLY A 125 -0.15 7.82 17.10
C GLY A 125 1.31 8.20 17.26
N ALA A 126 2.23 7.25 17.07
CA ALA A 126 3.67 7.50 17.11
C ALA A 126 4.10 8.51 16.03
N ALA A 127 3.57 8.43 14.82
CA ALA A 127 3.83 9.40 13.76
C ALA A 127 3.40 10.81 14.21
N LEU A 128 2.17 10.99 14.70
CA LEU A 128 1.66 12.28 15.14
C LEU A 128 2.49 12.87 16.29
N VAL A 129 2.87 12.05 17.28
CA VAL A 129 3.70 12.48 18.42
C VAL A 129 5.09 12.91 17.94
N LEU A 130 5.77 12.10 17.13
CA LEU A 130 7.12 12.43 16.65
C LEU A 130 7.12 13.64 15.71
N ILE A 131 6.08 13.82 14.90
CA ILE A 131 5.90 15.01 14.07
C ILE A 131 5.74 16.24 14.95
N PHE A 132 4.92 16.17 16.00
CA PHE A 132 4.79 17.27 16.96
C PHE A 132 6.13 17.62 17.63
N VAL A 133 6.88 16.61 18.09
CA VAL A 133 8.22 16.81 18.66
C VAL A 133 9.17 17.43 17.65
N SER A 134 9.13 17.01 16.38
CA SER A 134 9.94 17.59 15.31
C SER A 134 9.58 19.05 15.01
N ILE A 135 8.30 19.40 15.03
CA ILE A 135 7.83 20.80 14.89
C ILE A 135 8.34 21.65 16.05
N TRP A 136 8.18 21.17 17.28
CA TRP A 136 8.67 21.86 18.49
C TRP A 136 10.19 22.06 18.44
N ARG A 137 10.93 21.01 18.07
CA ARG A 137 12.40 21.07 17.93
C ARG A 137 12.84 22.03 16.83
N THR A 138 12.15 22.03 15.69
CA THR A 138 12.39 22.98 14.59
C THR A 138 12.22 24.42 15.06
N ALA A 139 11.17 24.70 15.85
CA ALA A 139 10.92 26.02 16.44
C ALA A 139 12.05 26.44 17.39
N SER A 140 12.47 25.53 18.28
CA SER A 140 13.55 25.76 19.24
C SER A 140 14.87 26.11 18.56
N ILE A 141 15.28 25.35 17.54
CA ILE A 141 16.56 25.56 16.83
C ILE A 141 16.54 26.83 15.98
N SER A 142 15.36 27.16 15.45
CA SER A 142 15.17 28.35 14.63
C SER A 142 14.91 29.61 15.48
N CYS A 143 14.91 29.51 16.81
CA CYS A 143 14.60 30.60 17.74
C CYS A 143 13.27 31.32 17.42
N VAL A 144 12.24 30.56 17.04
CA VAL A 144 10.88 31.06 16.77
C VAL A 144 9.86 30.37 17.68
N SER A 145 8.66 30.94 17.80
CA SER A 145 7.60 30.29 18.58
C SER A 145 7.12 28.99 17.90
N THR A 146 6.72 28.00 18.69
CA THR A 146 6.13 26.76 18.16
C THR A 146 4.84 27.05 17.39
N GLY A 147 4.03 28.01 17.86
CA GLY A 147 2.83 28.47 17.16
C GLY A 147 3.14 29.02 15.76
N TYR A 148 4.29 29.69 15.58
CA TYR A 148 4.72 30.14 14.26
C TYR A 148 4.96 28.93 13.34
N VAL A 149 5.78 27.95 13.73
CA VAL A 149 6.03 26.76 12.89
C VAL A 149 4.75 25.95 12.65
N PHE A 150 3.90 25.84 13.68
CA PHE A 150 2.64 25.11 13.60
C PHE A 150 1.65 25.73 12.60
N SER A 151 1.48 27.06 12.59
CA SER A 151 0.62 27.72 11.59
C SER A 151 1.08 27.46 10.15
N TRP A 152 2.39 27.43 9.92
CA TRP A 152 2.96 27.04 8.62
C TRP A 152 2.73 25.56 8.31
N PHE A 153 2.82 24.70 9.32
CA PHE A 153 2.53 23.28 9.18
C PHE A 153 1.06 23.01 8.81
N ILE A 154 0.10 23.76 9.37
CA ILE A 154 -1.31 23.67 8.97
C ILE A 154 -1.49 24.00 7.49
N LEU A 155 -0.84 25.07 6.98
CA LEU A 155 -0.87 25.39 5.56
C LEU A 155 -0.28 24.26 4.71
N ILE A 156 0.86 23.69 5.14
CA ILE A 156 1.45 22.52 4.48
C ILE A 156 0.48 21.34 4.47
N LEU A 157 -0.20 21.06 5.58
CA LEU A 157 -1.15 19.96 5.67
C LEU A 157 -2.31 20.13 4.68
N VAL A 158 -2.87 21.34 4.57
CA VAL A 158 -3.88 21.66 3.55
C VAL A 158 -3.33 21.40 2.15
N LEU A 159 -2.10 21.84 1.85
CA LEU A 159 -1.47 21.58 0.56
C LEU A 159 -1.22 20.09 0.29
N GLN A 160 -0.94 19.29 1.33
CA GLN A 160 -0.79 17.83 1.19
C GLN A 160 -2.12 17.14 0.88
N ILE A 161 -3.22 17.60 1.48
CA ILE A 161 -4.56 17.12 1.14
C ILE A 161 -4.89 17.47 -0.31
N VAL A 162 -4.63 18.72 -0.72
CA VAL A 162 -4.81 19.14 -2.12
C VAL A 162 -3.93 18.30 -3.06
N ALA A 163 -2.67 18.05 -2.70
CA ALA A 163 -1.75 17.23 -3.48
C ALA A 163 -2.25 15.79 -3.62
N PHE A 164 -2.75 15.19 -2.54
CA PHE A 164 -3.36 13.86 -2.56
C PHE A 164 -4.57 13.81 -3.51
N VAL A 165 -5.46 14.79 -3.43
CA VAL A 165 -6.63 14.91 -4.32
C VAL A 165 -6.19 15.08 -5.78
N LEU A 166 -5.23 15.96 -6.08
CA LEU A 166 -4.72 16.15 -7.44
C LEU A 166 -4.03 14.90 -7.98
N GLY A 167 -3.31 14.16 -7.12
CA GLY A 167 -2.68 12.89 -7.47
C GLY A 167 -3.68 11.83 -7.96
N LEU A 168 -4.94 11.91 -7.53
CA LEU A 168 -6.03 11.06 -8.00
C LEU A 168 -6.78 11.68 -9.19
N LEU A 169 -7.12 12.97 -9.11
CA LEU A 169 -7.98 13.61 -10.09
C LEU A 169 -7.31 13.82 -11.45
N ILE A 170 -6.00 14.09 -11.51
CA ILE A 170 -5.32 14.33 -12.79
C ILE A 170 -5.32 13.05 -13.65
N PRO A 171 -4.93 11.85 -13.16
CA PRO A 171 -5.08 10.61 -13.92
C PRO A 171 -6.52 10.33 -14.37
N ILE A 172 -7.51 10.59 -13.51
CA ILE A 172 -8.94 10.42 -13.85
C ILE A 172 -9.35 11.37 -14.98
N ALA A 173 -8.92 12.64 -14.91
CA ALA A 173 -9.20 13.61 -15.96
C ALA A 173 -8.56 13.20 -17.30
N ILE A 174 -7.34 12.65 -17.28
CA ILE A 174 -6.69 12.10 -18.49
C ILE A 174 -7.49 10.91 -19.03
N ALA A 175 -7.90 9.98 -18.17
CA ALA A 175 -8.74 8.85 -18.58
C ALA A 175 -10.06 9.32 -19.23
N TYR A 176 -10.73 10.30 -18.62
CA TYR A 176 -11.98 10.88 -19.15
C TYR A 176 -11.77 11.59 -20.50
N VAL A 177 -10.69 12.37 -20.65
CA VAL A 177 -10.37 13.02 -21.93
C VAL A 177 -10.12 11.97 -23.01
N PHE A 178 -9.31 10.95 -22.73
CA PHE A 178 -9.05 9.87 -23.69
C PHE A 178 -10.34 9.16 -24.08
N ASP A 179 -11.21 8.86 -23.11
CA ASP A 179 -12.50 8.23 -23.37
C ASP A 179 -13.38 9.09 -24.28
N LYS A 180 -13.47 10.39 -24.01
CA LYS A 180 -14.23 11.35 -24.84
C LYS A 180 -13.79 11.39 -26.30
N TYR A 181 -12.51 11.15 -26.58
CA TYR A 181 -11.95 11.14 -27.93
C TYR A 181 -11.89 9.73 -28.56
N GLY A 182 -12.53 8.72 -27.95
CA GLY A 182 -12.53 7.34 -28.46
C GLY A 182 -11.18 6.64 -28.32
N LEU A 183 -10.31 7.13 -27.42
CA LEU A 183 -9.00 6.58 -27.10
C LEU A 183 -9.02 5.82 -25.76
N SER A 184 -10.20 5.35 -25.34
CA SER A 184 -10.38 4.53 -24.15
C SER A 184 -9.42 3.34 -24.19
N LEU A 185 -8.86 2.97 -23.03
CA LEU A 185 -8.04 1.76 -22.90
C LEU A 185 -6.78 1.73 -23.80
N THR A 186 -6.30 2.87 -24.30
CA THR A 186 -5.11 2.95 -25.19
C THR A 186 -3.88 2.22 -24.62
N TYR A 187 -3.75 2.16 -23.29
CA TYR A 187 -2.68 1.44 -22.61
C TYR A 187 -2.65 -0.08 -22.88
N PHE A 188 -3.72 -0.70 -23.37
CA PHE A 188 -3.69 -2.10 -23.82
C PHE A 188 -2.84 -2.30 -25.07
N SER A 189 -2.70 -1.28 -25.93
CA SER A 189 -1.83 -1.37 -27.12
C SER A 189 -0.35 -1.39 -26.75
N THR A 190 0.03 -0.64 -25.72
CA THR A 190 1.40 -0.53 -25.21
C THR A 190 1.33 -0.28 -23.70
N PRO A 191 1.49 -1.32 -22.85
CA PRO A 191 1.35 -1.21 -21.40
C PRO A 191 2.24 -0.13 -20.75
N ALA A 192 3.38 0.19 -21.36
CA ALA A 192 4.26 1.27 -20.91
C ALA A 192 3.59 2.65 -20.91
N LEU A 193 2.54 2.87 -21.72
CA LEU A 193 1.78 4.12 -21.75
C LEU A 193 1.14 4.45 -20.39
N MET A 194 0.86 3.46 -19.54
CA MET A 194 0.34 3.72 -18.19
C MET A 194 1.27 4.61 -17.36
N ILE A 195 2.58 4.50 -17.59
CA ILE A 195 3.57 5.32 -16.89
C ILE A 195 3.35 6.79 -17.25
N GLY A 196 3.27 7.11 -18.54
CA GLY A 196 3.10 8.48 -19.00
C GLY A 196 1.70 9.04 -18.78
N LEU A 197 0.65 8.22 -18.93
CA LEU A 197 -0.74 8.67 -18.88
C LEU A 197 -1.29 8.75 -17.46
N TYR A 198 -0.81 7.92 -16.53
CA TYR A 198 -1.41 7.83 -15.19
C TYR A 198 -0.38 7.99 -14.07
N ILE A 199 0.78 7.34 -14.14
CA ILE A 199 1.78 7.42 -13.06
C ILE A 199 2.42 8.82 -12.99
N CYS A 200 2.99 9.32 -14.08
CA CYS A 200 3.63 10.64 -14.11
C CYS A 200 2.65 11.78 -13.74
N PRO A 201 1.41 11.82 -14.25
CA PRO A 201 0.44 12.83 -13.86
C PRO A 201 0.00 12.73 -12.39
N SER A 202 -0.09 11.52 -11.83
CA SER A 202 -0.32 11.33 -10.39
C SER A 202 0.84 11.90 -9.56
N LEU A 203 2.08 11.59 -9.92
CA LEU A 203 3.28 12.13 -9.27
C LEU A 203 3.38 13.66 -9.39
N LEU A 204 2.97 14.22 -10.52
CA LEU A 204 2.85 15.67 -10.70
C LEU A 204 1.81 16.25 -9.73
N GLY A 205 0.61 15.67 -9.63
CA GLY A 205 -0.42 16.10 -8.68
C GLY A 205 0.07 16.05 -7.23
N LEU A 206 0.78 14.99 -6.84
CA LEU A 206 1.32 14.80 -5.50
C LEU A 206 2.46 15.77 -5.13
N SER A 207 3.25 16.22 -6.11
CA SER A 207 4.46 17.02 -5.85
C SER A 207 4.27 18.52 -6.11
N LEU A 208 3.42 18.90 -7.07
CA LEU A 208 3.30 20.26 -7.58
C LEU A 208 2.87 21.30 -6.51
N PRO A 209 1.86 21.05 -5.65
CA PRO A 209 1.48 22.03 -4.63
C PRO A 209 2.62 22.34 -3.65
N SER A 210 3.34 21.30 -3.22
CA SER A 210 4.49 21.43 -2.31
C SER A 210 5.66 22.17 -2.97
N TYR A 211 5.93 21.86 -4.25
CA TYR A 211 6.96 22.54 -5.03
C TYR A 211 6.69 24.04 -5.18
N ILE A 212 5.46 24.41 -5.59
CA ILE A 212 5.05 25.81 -5.74
C ILE A 212 5.19 26.53 -4.40
N TYR A 213 4.69 25.94 -3.34
CA TYR A 213 4.76 26.51 -2.00
C TYR A 213 6.20 26.78 -1.53
N LEU A 214 7.08 25.77 -1.62
CA LEU A 214 8.48 25.91 -1.23
C LEU A 214 9.23 26.95 -2.07
N LYS A 215 8.85 27.13 -3.34
CA LYS A 215 9.43 28.13 -4.24
C LYS A 215 8.94 29.56 -3.95
N LEU A 216 7.66 29.72 -3.60
CA LEU A 216 7.06 31.02 -3.31
C LEU A 216 7.37 31.52 -1.89
N GLN A 217 7.69 30.62 -0.97
CA GLN A 217 7.98 30.95 0.41
C GLN A 217 9.31 31.73 0.57
N ARG A 218 9.21 33.00 0.97
CA ARG A 218 10.38 33.91 1.13
C ARG A 218 10.92 34.03 2.57
N SER A 219 10.31 33.38 3.55
CA SER A 219 10.73 33.53 4.96
C SER A 219 12.04 32.80 5.23
N ASN A 220 13.06 33.52 5.71
CA ASN A 220 14.37 32.95 6.07
C ASN A 220 14.48 32.51 7.53
N LYS A 221 13.39 32.61 8.32
CA LYS A 221 13.40 32.30 9.75
C LYS A 221 13.57 30.81 10.05
N VAL A 222 13.08 29.93 9.17
CA VAL A 222 13.23 28.48 9.29
C VAL A 222 14.06 27.99 8.10
N PRO A 223 15.15 27.24 8.31
CA PRO A 223 16.01 26.82 7.22
C PRO A 223 15.28 25.89 6.24
N PHE A 224 15.70 25.91 4.98
CA PHE A 224 15.02 25.15 3.91
C PHE A 224 14.96 23.65 4.17
N ALA A 225 16.00 23.06 4.76
CA ALA A 225 16.02 21.63 5.08
C ALA A 225 14.87 21.23 6.03
N GLN A 226 14.60 22.03 7.07
CA GLN A 226 13.48 21.79 7.98
C GLN A 226 12.13 22.06 7.30
N ARG A 227 12.04 23.07 6.43
CA ARG A 227 10.82 23.29 5.62
C ARG A 227 10.48 22.09 4.74
N LEU A 228 11.49 21.48 4.10
CA LEU A 228 11.33 20.26 3.32
C LEU A 228 10.88 19.10 4.20
N GLN A 229 11.41 18.99 5.42
CA GLN A 229 10.98 17.98 6.38
C GLN A 229 9.51 18.16 6.80
N LEU A 230 9.05 19.40 7.01
CA LEU A 230 7.64 19.70 7.30
C LEU A 230 6.68 19.24 6.18
N VAL A 231 7.11 19.31 4.91
CA VAL A 231 6.35 18.79 3.77
C VAL A 231 6.15 17.27 3.91
N LEU A 232 7.20 16.54 4.25
CA LEU A 232 7.14 15.09 4.48
C LEU A 232 6.28 14.75 5.70
N HIS A 233 6.37 15.54 6.78
CA HIS A 233 5.50 15.40 7.95
C HIS A 233 4.03 15.54 7.56
N GLY A 234 3.70 16.52 6.72
CA GLY A 234 2.33 16.73 6.25
C GLY A 234 1.81 15.51 5.49
N HIS A 235 2.62 14.92 4.62
CA HIS A 235 2.25 13.68 3.92
C HIS A 235 2.05 12.52 4.89
N ALA A 236 2.94 12.37 5.88
CA ALA A 236 2.81 11.36 6.92
C ALA A 236 1.55 11.55 7.78
N VAL A 237 1.13 12.79 8.07
CA VAL A 237 -0.15 13.06 8.74
C VAL A 237 -1.33 12.63 7.87
N VAL A 238 -1.31 12.92 6.56
CA VAL A 238 -2.36 12.46 5.63
C VAL A 238 -2.45 10.93 5.65
N LEU A 239 -1.32 10.22 5.58
CA LEU A 239 -1.28 8.77 5.70
C LEU A 239 -1.76 8.27 7.08
N ALA A 240 -1.44 8.96 8.17
CA ALA A 240 -1.89 8.58 9.50
C ALA A 240 -3.41 8.71 9.64
N ILE A 241 -3.99 9.81 9.14
CA ILE A 241 -5.44 10.03 9.10
C ILE A 241 -6.11 8.97 8.22
N LEU A 242 -5.55 8.68 7.04
CA LEU A 242 -6.04 7.62 6.16
C LEU A 242 -6.01 6.27 6.88
N GLY A 243 -4.89 5.90 7.50
CA GLY A 243 -4.75 4.64 8.25
C GLY A 243 -5.74 4.52 9.40
N ILE A 244 -5.98 5.61 10.15
CA ILE A 244 -7.02 5.66 11.18
C ILE A 244 -8.41 5.44 10.57
N GLY A 245 -8.73 6.16 9.49
CA GLY A 245 -10.04 6.05 8.82
C GLY A 245 -10.30 4.64 8.28
N LEU A 246 -9.32 4.03 7.62
CA LEU A 246 -9.43 2.66 7.11
C LEU A 246 -9.53 1.63 8.24
N THR A 247 -8.85 1.86 9.37
CA THR A 247 -8.96 1.00 10.57
C THR A 247 -10.35 1.10 11.21
N VAL A 248 -10.90 2.32 11.32
CA VAL A 248 -12.28 2.52 11.84
C VAL A 248 -13.31 1.86 10.92
N TYR A 249 -13.10 1.91 9.60
CA TYR A 249 -13.94 1.21 8.63
C TYR A 249 -13.81 -0.32 8.71
N GLY A 250 -12.75 -0.84 9.33
CA GLY A 250 -12.52 -2.27 9.49
C GLY A 250 -11.78 -2.94 8.34
N LEU A 251 -11.01 -2.18 7.54
CA LEU A 251 -10.18 -2.80 6.48
C LEU A 251 -8.88 -3.38 7.03
N ARG A 252 -8.63 -4.64 6.73
CA ARG A 252 -7.36 -5.34 7.00
C ARG A 252 -6.27 -4.88 6.05
N SER A 253 -6.58 -4.47 4.83
CA SER A 253 -5.64 -3.85 3.87
C SER A 253 -4.99 -2.56 4.36
N THR A 254 -5.48 -1.97 5.46
CA THR A 254 -4.84 -0.83 6.14
C THR A 254 -3.37 -1.07 6.46
N TYR A 255 -2.94 -2.33 6.58
CA TYR A 255 -1.54 -2.70 6.78
C TYR A 255 -0.60 -2.05 5.75
N VAL A 256 -1.05 -1.79 4.51
CA VAL A 256 -0.23 -1.15 3.45
C VAL A 256 0.18 0.27 3.86
N VAL A 257 -0.76 1.03 4.42
CA VAL A 257 -0.54 2.39 4.93
C VAL A 257 0.35 2.33 6.17
N THR A 258 0.04 1.41 7.10
CA THR A 258 0.80 1.23 8.34
C THR A 258 2.26 0.86 8.06
N TRP A 259 2.51 -0.06 7.13
CA TRP A 259 3.88 -0.45 6.75
C TRP A 259 4.64 0.74 6.18
N THR A 260 4.02 1.49 5.28
CA THR A 260 4.60 2.70 4.70
C THR A 260 4.94 3.75 5.78
N LEU A 261 4.05 3.93 6.77
CA LEU A 261 4.28 4.83 7.90
C LEU A 261 5.38 4.35 8.85
N ILE A 262 5.51 3.05 9.13
CA ILE A 262 6.60 2.51 9.97
C ILE A 262 7.96 2.95 9.43
N PHE A 263 8.16 2.83 8.11
CA PHE A 263 9.41 3.24 7.44
C PHE A 263 9.60 4.77 7.34
N TYR A 264 8.63 5.56 7.82
CA TYR A 264 8.77 6.99 8.05
C TYR A 264 9.04 7.32 9.53
N VAL A 265 8.29 6.68 10.43
CA VAL A 265 8.37 6.86 11.89
C VAL A 265 9.73 6.46 12.44
N ILE A 266 10.27 5.30 12.04
CA ILE A 266 11.56 4.81 12.51
C ILE A 266 12.71 5.79 12.17
N PRO A 267 12.93 6.20 10.90
CA PRO A 267 14.00 7.15 10.61
C PRO A 267 13.75 8.52 11.24
N LEU A 268 12.51 8.95 11.43
CA LEU A 268 12.22 10.18 12.17
C LEU A 268 12.66 10.08 13.64
N ALA A 269 12.33 8.97 14.32
CA ALA A 269 12.78 8.71 15.69
C ALA A 269 14.31 8.70 15.78
N ILE A 270 14.99 7.99 14.88
CA ILE A 270 16.46 7.96 14.82
C ILE A 270 17.02 9.37 14.63
N ASN A 271 16.47 10.16 13.71
CA ASN A 271 16.94 11.52 13.44
C ASN A 271 16.76 12.46 14.64
N LEU A 272 15.68 12.31 15.40
CA LEU A 272 15.45 13.05 16.64
C LEU A 272 16.41 12.59 17.75
N LEU A 273 16.60 11.29 17.94
CA LEU A 273 17.50 10.76 18.98
C LEU A 273 18.98 11.08 18.72
N THR A 274 19.41 11.07 17.45
CA THR A 274 20.81 11.27 17.04
C THR A 274 21.16 12.73 16.74
N THR A 275 20.23 13.67 16.92
CA THR A 275 20.37 15.10 16.58
C THR A 275 20.58 15.41 15.09
N LEU A 276 20.50 14.41 14.19
CA LEU A 276 20.63 14.62 12.75
C LEU A 276 19.52 15.53 12.18
N HIS A 277 18.37 15.55 12.85
CA HIS A 277 17.29 16.51 12.61
C HIS A 277 17.77 17.97 12.61
N ASP A 278 18.79 18.30 13.41
CA ASP A 278 19.19 19.68 13.68
C ASP A 278 20.24 20.18 12.69
N ARG A 279 20.89 19.26 11.98
CA ARG A 279 22.09 19.49 11.18
C ARG A 279 21.77 19.67 9.70
N GLY A 280 20.84 20.58 9.39
CA GLY A 280 20.45 20.87 8.01
C GLY A 280 19.90 19.63 7.30
N PHE A 281 20.58 19.15 6.25
CA PHE A 281 20.12 18.01 5.44
C PHE A 281 20.51 16.63 5.97
N SER A 282 21.23 16.51 7.10
CA SER A 282 21.71 15.21 7.59
C SER A 282 20.59 14.19 7.84
N TRP A 283 19.39 14.65 8.23
CA TRP A 283 18.23 13.77 8.44
C TRP A 283 17.80 13.00 7.18
N THR A 284 18.11 13.52 5.99
CA THR A 284 17.70 12.91 4.72
C THR A 284 18.39 11.58 4.44
N GLY A 285 19.62 11.38 4.94
CA GLY A 285 20.37 10.16 4.71
C GLY A 285 19.69 8.95 5.34
N VAL A 286 19.36 9.05 6.63
CA VAL A 286 18.64 8.01 7.38
C VAL A 286 17.27 7.76 6.75
N LEU A 287 16.53 8.81 6.41
CA LEU A 287 15.23 8.66 5.77
C LEU A 287 15.32 7.91 4.44
N LYS A 288 16.23 8.31 3.54
CA LYS A 288 16.38 7.68 2.22
C LYS A 288 16.67 6.20 2.31
N ILE A 289 17.55 5.79 3.23
CA ILE A 289 17.89 4.38 3.45
C ILE A 289 16.63 3.57 3.82
N PHE A 290 15.84 4.07 4.77
CA PHE A 290 14.62 3.39 5.20
C PHE A 290 13.52 3.40 4.14
N GLN A 291 13.45 4.44 3.30
CA GLN A 291 12.43 4.58 2.26
C GLN A 291 12.63 3.65 1.05
N VAL A 292 13.81 3.04 0.88
CA VAL A 292 14.02 2.00 -0.15
C VAL A 292 13.06 0.82 0.04
N ILE A 293 12.84 0.41 1.30
CA ILE A 293 12.03 -0.76 1.63
C ILE A 293 10.54 -0.57 1.27
N PRO A 294 9.83 0.48 1.74
CA PRO A 294 8.45 0.71 1.34
C PRO A 294 8.33 1.06 -0.14
N PHE A 295 9.34 1.68 -0.77
CA PHE A 295 9.34 1.89 -2.23
C PHE A 295 9.30 0.56 -2.99
N LEU A 296 10.18 -0.39 -2.65
CA LEU A 296 10.22 -1.71 -3.27
C LEU A 296 8.92 -2.48 -3.00
N TYR A 297 8.43 -2.46 -1.76
CA TYR A 297 7.21 -3.17 -1.38
C TYR A 297 5.96 -2.63 -2.08
N ASN A 298 5.74 -1.31 -2.06
CA ASN A 298 4.59 -0.70 -2.72
C ASN A 298 4.70 -0.85 -4.25
N SER A 299 5.90 -0.79 -4.84
CA SER A 299 6.10 -1.04 -6.27
C SER A 299 5.75 -2.47 -6.65
N TYR A 300 6.17 -3.46 -5.83
CA TYR A 300 5.79 -4.85 -5.98
C TYR A 300 4.27 -5.04 -5.91
N LEU A 301 3.64 -4.42 -4.91
CA LEU A 301 2.20 -4.49 -4.73
C LEU A 301 1.43 -3.92 -5.94
N ILE A 302 1.81 -2.71 -6.39
CA ILE A 302 1.23 -2.05 -7.56
C ILE A 302 1.45 -2.91 -8.80
N TYR A 303 2.65 -3.47 -8.99
CA TYR A 303 2.94 -4.37 -10.11
C TYR A 303 2.01 -5.60 -10.11
N THR A 304 1.88 -6.28 -8.97
CA THR A 304 0.99 -7.45 -8.83
C THR A 304 -0.46 -7.06 -9.13
N PHE A 305 -0.90 -5.89 -8.66
CA PHE A 305 -2.21 -5.34 -9.00
C PHE A 305 -2.40 -5.10 -10.50
N LEU A 306 -1.45 -4.44 -11.16
CA LEU A 306 -1.54 -4.14 -12.58
C LEU A 306 -1.57 -5.43 -13.42
N VAL A 307 -0.68 -6.39 -13.12
CA VAL A 307 -0.63 -7.68 -13.82
C VAL A 307 -1.92 -8.48 -13.65
N THR A 308 -2.58 -8.35 -12.50
CA THR A 308 -3.82 -9.07 -12.19
C THR A 308 -5.05 -8.36 -12.76
N LEU A 309 -5.21 -7.08 -12.46
CA LEU A 309 -6.40 -6.30 -12.78
C LEU A 309 -6.52 -5.95 -14.26
N ILE A 310 -5.42 -5.59 -14.94
CA ILE A 310 -5.51 -5.13 -16.32
C ILE A 310 -6.10 -6.23 -17.23
N PRO A 311 -5.61 -7.48 -17.21
CA PRO A 311 -6.20 -8.52 -18.05
C PRO A 311 -7.64 -8.87 -17.66
N MET A 312 -8.00 -8.79 -16.38
CA MET A 312 -9.37 -9.02 -15.94
C MET A 312 -10.33 -7.91 -16.41
N MET A 313 -9.91 -6.65 -16.30
CA MET A 313 -10.71 -5.50 -16.72
C MET A 313 -10.84 -5.40 -18.24
N GLY A 314 -9.88 -5.93 -19.00
CA GLY A 314 -9.98 -6.04 -20.46
C GLY A 314 -11.13 -6.93 -20.96
N ARG A 315 -11.82 -7.63 -20.05
CA ARG A 315 -13.01 -8.46 -20.35
C ARG A 315 -14.33 -7.68 -20.28
N PHE A 316 -14.32 -6.46 -19.75
CA PHE A 316 -15.50 -5.58 -19.69
C PHE A 316 -15.82 -4.89 -21.03
N GLY A 317 -15.02 -5.11 -22.08
CA GLY A 317 -15.19 -4.55 -23.42
C GLY A 317 -15.38 -5.61 -24.48
#